data_AF-A0AA43CNN7-F1
#
_entry.id   AF-A0AA43CNN7-F1
#
_cell.length_a   1.000
_cell.length_b   1.000
_cell.length_c   1.000
_cell.angle_alpha   90.00
_cell.angle_beta   90.00
_cell.angle_gamma   90.00
#
_symmetry.space_group_name_H-M   'P 1'
#
loop_
_entity.id
_entity.type
_entity.pdbx_description
1 polymer ?
#
loop_
_entity_poly.entity_id
_entity_poly.type
_entity_poly.pdbx_seq_one_letter_code
_entity_poly.pdbx_strand_id
1 'polypeptide(L)'
;MSKTAVVLFNLGGPDRPEAVQPFLFNLFNDPAIIGAPKPIRWLLAKFISSRRAPVAREIYTHLGGNSPLLANTQAQAQALEAALGDLGEVRVFIAMRYWHPLTEETVSAVAAFNPKQVVLLPLYPQF
;
A
#
# COMPACT_ATOMS: atom_id res chain seq x y z
N MET A 1 -13.47 -0.38 27.59
CA MET A 1 -13.68 -0.04 26.17
C MET A 1 -12.83 -0.96 25.30
N SER A 2 -13.33 -1.37 24.14
CA SER A 2 -12.58 -2.22 23.21
C SER A 2 -11.54 -1.39 22.47
N LYS A 3 -10.35 -1.96 22.25
CA LYS A 3 -9.27 -1.33 21.48
C LYS A 3 -9.25 -1.96 20.09
N THR A 4 -9.51 -1.18 19.06
CA THR A 4 -9.73 -1.70 17.70
C THR A 4 -8.72 -1.10 16.72
N ALA A 5 -8.02 -1.95 15.98
CA ALA A 5 -7.24 -1.53 14.83
C ALA A 5 -8.05 -1.75 13.56
N VAL A 6 -8.21 -0.71 12.74
CA VAL A 6 -8.73 -0.83 11.38
C VAL A 6 -7.55 -0.73 10.43
N VAL A 7 -7.35 -1.70 9.56
CA VAL A 7 -6.26 -1.70 8.58
C VAL A 7 -6.86 -1.52 7.20
N LEU A 8 -6.64 -0.35 6.61
CA LEU A 8 -6.94 -0.08 5.21
C LEU A 8 -5.85 -0.69 4.34
N PHE A 9 -6.22 -1.43 3.30
CA PHE A 9 -5.23 -1.94 2.35
C PHE A 9 -5.57 -1.68 0.89
N ASN A 10 -4.50 -1.36 0.15
CA ASN A 10 -4.52 -0.96 -1.25
C ASN A 10 -3.16 -1.35 -1.90
N LEU A 11 -3.02 -1.14 -3.20
CA LEU A 11 -1.79 -1.44 -3.95
C LEU A 11 -0.58 -0.61 -3.49
N GLY A 12 -0.82 0.64 -3.08
CA GLY A 12 0.22 1.65 -2.91
C GLY A 12 0.61 2.32 -4.23
N GLY A 13 1.52 3.27 -4.14
CA GLY A 13 2.04 3.99 -5.30
C GLY A 13 3.32 4.73 -4.93
N PRO A 14 4.18 5.02 -5.92
CA PRO A 14 5.48 5.65 -5.68
C PRO A 14 5.31 7.06 -5.11
N ASP A 15 6.13 7.38 -4.11
CA ASP A 15 6.18 8.66 -3.39
C ASP A 15 7.04 9.72 -4.09
N ARG A 16 7.85 9.30 -5.07
CA ARG A 16 8.74 10.16 -5.87
C ARG A 16 9.16 9.48 -7.18
N PRO A 17 9.74 10.19 -8.17
CA PRO A 17 10.12 9.62 -9.46
C PRO A 17 11.12 8.44 -9.36
N GLU A 18 12.02 8.46 -8.38
CA GLU A 18 13.03 7.42 -8.17
C GLU A 18 12.39 6.11 -7.67
N ALA A 19 11.26 6.22 -6.96
CA ALA A 19 10.51 5.10 -6.42
C ALA A 19 9.72 4.31 -7.48
N VAL A 20 9.51 4.88 -8.67
CA VAL A 20 8.67 4.26 -9.72
C VAL A 20 9.19 2.88 -10.12
N GLN A 21 10.49 2.75 -10.38
CA GLN A 21 11.05 1.45 -10.80
C GLN A 21 11.01 0.41 -9.67
N PRO A 22 11.46 0.71 -8.43
CA PRO A 22 11.28 -0.18 -7.29
C PRO A 22 9.83 -0.61 -7.06
N PHE A 23 8.86 0.32 -7.13
CA PHE A 23 7.43 0.01 -7.05
C PHE A 23 6.99 -0.99 -8.13
N LEU A 24 7.33 -0.72 -9.39
CA LEU A 24 7.00 -1.61 -10.51
C LEU A 24 7.66 -2.98 -10.35
N PHE A 25 8.90 -3.02 -9.85
CA PHE A 25 9.58 -4.27 -9.57
C PHE A 25 8.82 -5.10 -8.53
N ASN A 26 8.37 -4.49 -7.43
CA ASN A 26 7.56 -5.16 -6.41
C ASN A 26 6.25 -5.71 -7.00
N LEU A 27 5.54 -4.90 -7.80
CA LEU A 27 4.32 -5.28 -8.49
C LEU A 27 4.51 -6.51 -9.40
N PHE A 28 5.52 -6.50 -10.27
CA PHE A 28 5.74 -7.60 -11.21
C PHE A 28 6.40 -8.84 -10.57
N ASN A 29 7.02 -8.69 -9.41
CA ASN A 29 7.61 -9.81 -8.68
C ASN A 29 6.60 -10.55 -7.79
N ASP A 30 5.32 -10.14 -7.78
CA ASP A 30 4.25 -10.80 -7.04
C ASP A 30 3.73 -12.04 -7.81
N PRO A 31 3.63 -13.23 -7.17
CA PRO A 31 3.03 -14.42 -7.77
C PRO A 31 1.59 -14.24 -8.26
N ALA A 32 0.81 -13.34 -7.63
CA ALA A 32 -0.56 -13.04 -8.02
C ALA A 32 -0.65 -12.19 -9.30
N ILE A 33 0.44 -11.52 -9.69
CA ILE A 33 0.52 -10.71 -10.91
C ILE A 33 1.19 -11.50 -12.04
N ILE A 34 2.30 -12.18 -11.74
CA ILE A 34 2.99 -13.07 -12.69
C ILE A 34 3.13 -14.45 -12.04
N GLY A 35 2.38 -15.43 -12.54
CA GLY A 35 2.37 -16.81 -12.02
C GLY A 35 3.63 -17.66 -12.30
N ALA A 36 4.75 -17.05 -12.69
CA ALA A 36 5.99 -17.77 -13.01
C ALA A 36 6.77 -18.19 -11.74
N PRO A 37 7.62 -19.25 -11.81
CA PRO A 37 8.52 -19.63 -10.72
C PRO A 37 9.46 -18.49 -10.30
N LYS A 38 9.81 -18.43 -9.00
CA LYS A 38 10.51 -17.29 -8.39
C LYS A 38 11.75 -16.79 -9.16
N PRO A 39 12.69 -17.63 -9.63
CA PRO A 39 13.86 -17.12 -10.36
C PRO A 39 13.48 -16.48 -11.71
N ILE A 40 12.56 -17.10 -12.43
CA ILE A 40 12.07 -16.61 -13.73
C ILE A 40 11.28 -15.31 -13.52
N ARG A 41 10.38 -15.29 -12.53
CA ARG A 41 9.59 -14.11 -12.19
C ARG A 41 10.46 -12.93 -11.77
N TRP A 42 11.51 -13.15 -11.00
CA TRP A 42 12.44 -12.09 -10.60
C TRP A 42 13.13 -11.46 -11.82
N LEU A 43 13.59 -12.28 -12.78
CA LEU A 43 14.19 -11.80 -14.03
C LEU A 43 13.18 -11.02 -14.88
N LEU A 44 11.96 -11.54 -15.00
CA LEU A 44 10.86 -10.85 -15.71
C LEU A 44 10.53 -9.52 -15.04
N ALA A 45 10.37 -9.50 -13.72
CA ALA A 45 10.08 -8.29 -12.96
C ALA A 45 11.18 -7.24 -13.15
N LYS A 46 12.45 -7.63 -13.09
CA LYS A 46 13.58 -6.73 -13.33
C LYS A 46 13.57 -6.16 -14.77
N PHE A 47 13.32 -7.01 -15.76
CA PHE A 47 13.27 -6.58 -17.17
C PHE A 47 12.09 -5.63 -17.43
N ILE A 48 10.87 -6.03 -17.02
CA ILE A 48 9.64 -5.27 -17.26
C ILE A 48 9.67 -3.94 -16.51
N SER A 49 10.06 -3.93 -15.22
CA SER A 49 10.16 -2.70 -14.43
C SER A 49 11.14 -1.71 -15.03
N SER A 50 12.32 -2.16 -15.48
CA SER A 50 13.33 -1.30 -16.11
C SER A 50 12.83 -0.71 -17.44
N ARG A 51 12.13 -1.51 -18.26
CA ARG A 51 11.56 -1.07 -19.54
C ARG A 51 10.40 -0.09 -19.36
N ARG A 52 9.56 -0.29 -18.34
CA ARG A 52 8.36 0.53 -18.08
C ARG A 52 8.64 1.80 -17.26
N ALA A 53 9.72 1.82 -16.48
CA ALA A 53 10.03 2.93 -15.59
C ALA A 53 10.06 4.31 -16.27
N PRO A 54 10.66 4.51 -17.47
CA PRO A 54 10.69 5.83 -18.10
C PRO A 54 9.29 6.37 -18.40
N VAL A 55 8.43 5.55 -19.00
CA VAL A 55 7.05 5.92 -19.33
C VAL A 55 6.22 6.16 -18.07
N ALA A 56 6.36 5.31 -17.06
CA ALA A 56 5.64 5.49 -15.80
C ALA A 56 6.08 6.75 -15.04
N ARG A 57 7.38 7.09 -15.05
CA ARG A 57 7.87 8.34 -14.46
C ARG A 57 7.27 9.56 -15.13
N GLU A 58 7.19 9.59 -16.46
CA GLU A 58 6.57 10.68 -17.21
C GLU A 58 5.10 10.88 -16.80
N ILE A 59 4.33 9.79 -16.68
CA ILE A 59 2.96 9.83 -16.18
C ILE A 59 2.89 10.44 -14.77
N TYR A 60 3.74 10.00 -13.84
CA TYR A 60 3.75 10.56 -12.48
C TYR A 60 4.19 12.02 -12.46
N THR A 61 5.08 12.46 -13.36
CA THR A 61 5.46 13.87 -13.49
C THR A 61 4.24 14.74 -13.81
N HIS A 62 3.33 14.29 -14.68
CA HIS A 62 2.08 15.00 -14.95
C HIS A 62 1.13 15.10 -13.73
N LEU A 63 1.35 14.26 -12.71
CA LEU A 63 0.60 14.24 -11.46
C LEU A 63 1.30 14.99 -10.31
N GLY A 64 2.42 15.68 -10.58
CA GLY A 64 3.22 16.36 -9.55
C GLY A 64 4.40 15.54 -9.02
N GLY A 65 4.75 14.43 -9.67
CA GLY A 65 5.94 13.62 -9.40
C GLY A 65 5.72 12.43 -8.47
N ASN A 66 4.51 12.21 -7.96
CA ASN A 66 4.18 11.10 -7.08
C ASN A 66 2.74 10.60 -7.25
N SER A 67 2.42 9.48 -6.61
CA SER A 67 1.05 8.96 -6.54
C SER A 67 0.25 9.70 -5.46
N PRO A 68 -0.94 10.24 -5.78
CA PRO A 68 -1.80 10.85 -4.76
C PRO A 68 -2.49 9.81 -3.86
N LEU A 69 -2.36 8.50 -4.19
CA LEU A 69 -3.09 7.42 -3.54
C LEU A 69 -2.86 7.39 -2.02
N LEU A 70 -1.60 7.46 -1.58
CA LEU A 70 -1.27 7.38 -0.16
C LEU A 70 -1.81 8.59 0.60
N ALA A 71 -1.65 9.81 0.06
CA ALA A 71 -2.16 11.03 0.67
C ALA A 71 -3.69 10.99 0.82
N ASN A 72 -4.40 10.56 -0.22
CA ASN A 72 -5.84 10.38 -0.16
C ASN A 72 -6.25 9.30 0.86
N THR A 73 -5.50 8.19 0.93
CA THR A 73 -5.76 7.11 1.89
C THR A 73 -5.51 7.58 3.33
N GLN A 74 -4.51 8.43 3.56
CA GLN A 74 -4.24 9.05 4.87
C GLN A 74 -5.38 9.98 5.30
N ALA A 75 -5.88 10.81 4.38
CA ALA A 75 -7.04 11.67 4.67
C ALA A 75 -8.29 10.84 5.00
N GLN A 76 -8.53 9.77 4.25
CA GLN A 76 -9.62 8.82 4.52
C GLN A 76 -9.46 8.12 5.88
N ALA A 77 -8.24 7.69 6.21
CA ALA A 77 -7.94 7.05 7.49
C ALA A 77 -8.19 7.99 8.67
N GLN A 78 -7.76 9.24 8.57
CA GLN A 78 -8.00 10.26 9.60
C GLN A 78 -9.50 10.55 9.77
N ALA A 79 -10.23 10.71 8.67
CA ALA A 79 -11.67 10.94 8.70
C ALA A 79 -12.42 9.74 9.31
N LEU A 80 -12.02 8.51 8.96
CA LEU A 80 -12.59 7.29 9.51
C LEU A 80 -12.29 7.13 11.00
N GLU A 81 -11.05 7.40 11.43
CA GLU A 81 -10.68 7.34 12.85
C GLU A 81 -11.52 8.32 13.68
N ALA A 82 -11.67 9.56 13.21
CA ALA A 82 -12.50 10.57 13.86
C ALA A 82 -13.99 10.16 13.93
N ALA A 83 -14.53 9.61 12.83
CA ALA A 83 -15.92 9.16 12.77
C ALA A 83 -16.22 7.97 13.69
N LEU A 84 -15.20 7.19 14.07
CA LEU A 84 -15.33 6.02 14.95
C LEU A 84 -14.95 6.30 16.40
N GLY A 85 -14.59 7.55 16.75
CA GLY A 85 -14.09 7.92 18.08
C GLY A 85 -15.05 7.60 19.22
N ASP A 86 -16.37 7.63 18.98
CA ASP A 86 -17.39 7.32 19.98
C ASP A 86 -17.48 5.81 20.31
N LEU A 87 -16.86 4.94 19.50
CA LEU A 87 -16.87 3.49 19.70
C LEU A 87 -15.76 2.98 20.65
N GLY A 88 -14.86 3.88 21.09
CA GLY A 88 -13.75 3.56 22.00
C GLY A 88 -12.38 3.92 21.41
N GLU A 89 -11.34 3.21 21.82
CA GLU A 89 -9.97 3.46 21.33
C GLU A 89 -9.79 2.79 19.96
N VAL A 90 -10.16 3.51 18.90
CA VAL A 90 -9.99 3.08 17.50
C VAL A 90 -8.76 3.74 16.91
N ARG A 91 -7.94 2.97 16.19
CA ARG A 91 -6.83 3.49 15.39
C ARG A 91 -6.86 2.91 13.99
N VAL A 92 -6.70 3.77 12.99
CA VAL A 92 -6.69 3.40 11.57
C VAL A 92 -5.25 3.34 11.06
N PHE A 93 -4.90 2.21 10.48
CA PHE A 93 -3.60 1.91 9.89
C PHE A 93 -3.75 1.72 8.38
N ILE A 94 -2.66 1.91 7.66
CA ILE A 94 -2.62 1.75 6.20
C ILE A 94 -1.56 0.70 5.89
N ALA A 95 -1.90 -0.28 5.06
CA ALA A 95 -0.98 -1.29 4.55
C ALA A 95 -1.04 -1.29 3.01
N MET A 96 0.09 -1.03 2.38
CA MET A 96 0.22 -1.00 0.94
C MET A 96 0.96 -2.24 0.46
N ARG A 97 0.51 -2.80 -0.67
CA ARG A 97 1.04 -4.07 -1.18
C ARG A 97 2.42 -3.93 -1.82
N TYR A 98 2.65 -2.86 -2.58
CA TYR A 98 3.85 -2.72 -3.43
C TYR A 98 4.72 -1.50 -3.11
N TRP A 99 4.24 -0.60 -2.26
CA TRP A 99 5.01 0.56 -1.80
C TRP A 99 4.74 0.84 -0.32
N HIS A 100 5.49 1.75 0.30
CA HIS A 100 5.34 2.06 1.72
C HIS A 100 4.01 2.79 2.04
N PRO A 101 3.45 2.63 3.26
CA PRO A 101 3.88 1.70 4.31
C PRO A 101 3.58 0.24 3.93
N LEU A 102 4.60 -0.62 3.98
CA LEU A 102 4.47 -2.03 3.58
C LEU A 102 3.71 -2.81 4.64
N THR A 103 3.15 -3.96 4.24
CA THR A 103 2.33 -4.79 5.14
C THR A 103 3.08 -5.18 6.41
N GLU A 104 4.37 -5.51 6.32
CA GLU A 104 5.22 -5.89 7.45
C GLU A 104 5.42 -4.73 8.45
N GLU A 105 5.58 -3.51 7.94
CA GLU A 105 5.71 -2.29 8.75
C GLU A 105 4.40 -2.04 9.50
N THR A 106 3.27 -2.16 8.80
CA THR A 106 1.95 -1.94 9.36
C THR A 106 1.58 -3.01 10.38
N VAL A 107 1.89 -4.28 10.13
CA VAL A 107 1.66 -5.37 11.10
C VAL A 107 2.44 -5.12 12.38
N SER A 108 3.69 -4.66 12.28
CA SER A 108 4.50 -4.29 13.44
C SER A 108 3.88 -3.14 14.25
N ALA A 109 3.36 -2.12 13.56
CA ALA A 109 2.67 -0.99 14.20
C ALA A 109 1.34 -1.41 14.86
N VAL A 110 0.57 -2.29 14.22
CA VAL A 110 -0.67 -2.84 14.77
C VAL A 110 -0.38 -3.69 16.01
N ALA A 111 0.68 -4.52 15.97
CA ALA A 111 1.10 -5.31 17.13
C ALA A 111 1.51 -4.41 18.31
N ALA A 112 2.27 -3.34 18.05
CA ALA A 112 2.64 -2.36 19.07
C ALA A 112 1.44 -1.62 19.68
N PHE A 113 0.37 -1.41 18.89
CA PHE A 113 -0.87 -0.84 19.39
C PHE A 113 -1.64 -1.80 20.32
N ASN A 114 -1.39 -3.11 20.23
CA ASN A 114 -2.00 -4.16 21.06
C ASN A 114 -3.55 -4.12 21.09
N PRO A 115 -4.22 -4.16 19.93
CA PRO A 115 -5.68 -4.14 19.86
C PRO A 115 -6.30 -5.46 20.32
N LYS A 116 -7.54 -5.40 20.80
CA LYS A 116 -8.38 -6.59 21.05
C LYS A 116 -9.10 -7.08 19.80
N GLN A 117 -9.26 -6.20 18.80
CA GLN A 117 -9.92 -6.50 17.53
C GLN A 117 -9.15 -5.85 16.39
N VAL A 118 -8.98 -6.60 15.29
CA VAL A 118 -8.40 -6.10 14.05
C VAL A 118 -9.44 -6.24 12.94
N VAL A 119 -9.75 -5.13 12.27
CA VAL A 119 -10.64 -5.09 11.11
C VAL A 119 -9.79 -4.87 9.87
N LEU A 120 -9.86 -5.82 8.93
CA LEU A 120 -9.19 -5.74 7.66
C LEU A 120 -10.15 -5.15 6.62
N LEU A 121 -9.91 -3.91 6.15
CA LEU A 121 -10.76 -3.20 5.21
C LEU A 121 -10.07 -2.98 3.85
N PRO A 122 -10.38 -3.78 2.81
CA PRO A 122 -9.90 -3.49 1.46
C PRO A 122 -10.50 -2.19 0.94
N LEU A 123 -9.68 -1.38 0.28
CA LEU A 123 -10.14 -0.17 -0.42
C LEU A 123 -10.61 -0.45 -1.86
N TYR A 124 -10.84 -1.73 -2.18
CA TYR A 124 -11.47 -2.20 -3.41
C TYR A 124 -12.89 -2.65 -3.08
N PRO A 125 -13.93 -1.92 -3.51
CA PRO A 125 -15.31 -2.33 -3.25
C PRO A 125 -15.68 -3.66 -3.94
N GLN A 126 -14.98 -4.01 -5.02
CA GLN A 126 -15.11 -5.28 -5.74
C GLN A 126 -13.92 -6.19 -5.44
N PHE A 127 -14.20 -7.47 -5.23
CA PHE A 127 -13.18 -8.51 -5.13
C PHE A 127 -12.90 -9.13 -6.51
#